data_AF-A0A2V7M540-F1
#
_entry.id   AF-A0A2V7M540-F1
#
_cell.length_a   1.000
_cell.length_b   1.000
_cell.length_c   1.000
_cell.angle_alpha   90.00
_cell.angle_beta   90.00
_cell.angle_gamma   90.00
#
_symmetry.space_group_name_H-M   'P 1'
#
loop_
_entity.id
_entity.type
_entity.pdbx_description
1 polymer ?
#
loop_
_entity_poly.entity_id
_entity_poly.type
_entity_poly.pdbx_seq_one_letter_code
_entity_poly.pdbx_strand_id
1 'polypeptide(L)'
;KNRQSRLQDYYDFRRTALVEAATDRMKRVVIVPGNDPQSAAHVVGLLLRNGIEVTRMRQSLSSRVAHPYISPGTAATVRTFPAGSYVIDLNQPQRRLAKGMLEQQASMERSFVQREIGKFQRNRRRGEDTDKEDYGFYDITAWSLPLSFNLDAYWTEDAGPTGGDAVTDSIVPAPAASARGSSAYVFMNDRPGAARLAFALEAEGFKLAVTRQPVLIGGRTYPRGSFVARTQRNPSSLHERIAALGPARGVPVFPLQTAFPDTGDAGIGSENVTGLHAPKVLVAAGDGISETSYGWLWYYLARELDVAFTPVPLRAIGRMDDLQSFNVLIIPDGSGGRMRRELGDDGVAKLKAWVRSGGVLIGYGGAGDLAANKDVELSSISSVAPDSAAKADTTAAGDEPPLVSKTAAPRDRPEWIPGAIFRATLDTTHWLTMGYDRDRIPVFIDGDTFWRPSKGGANAVTFSDPVDSLVLSGFTWPDNTARLLKGTTWAAVENQGSGRVVLFLSDPLFRAFWRGPAKMLTNAILIGPNR
;
A
#
# COMPACT_ATOMS: atom_id res chain seq x y z
N LYS A 1 25.89 -36.92 -14.72
CA LYS A 1 25.83 -38.09 -13.80
C LYS A 1 24.48 -38.21 -13.07
N ASN A 2 23.79 -37.13 -12.66
CA ASN A 2 22.51 -37.24 -11.91
C ASN A 2 21.25 -36.90 -12.73
N ARG A 3 21.25 -37.07 -14.06
CA ARG A 3 20.13 -36.64 -14.93
C ARG A 3 18.83 -37.34 -14.58
N GLN A 4 18.84 -38.67 -14.49
CA GLN A 4 17.64 -39.46 -14.19
C GLN A 4 17.04 -39.11 -12.83
N SER A 5 17.88 -39.06 -11.77
CA SER A 5 17.43 -38.69 -10.43
C SER A 5 16.83 -37.27 -10.37
N ARG A 6 17.44 -36.28 -11.04
CA ARG A 6 16.88 -34.91 -11.11
C ARG A 6 15.54 -34.85 -11.84
N LEU A 7 15.39 -35.61 -12.93
CA LEU A 7 14.12 -35.67 -13.67
C LEU A 7 13.03 -36.37 -12.85
N GLN A 8 13.40 -37.43 -12.13
CA GLN A 8 12.49 -38.13 -11.23
C GLN A 8 12.04 -37.23 -10.08
N ASP A 9 12.95 -36.52 -9.44
CA ASP A 9 12.64 -35.54 -8.38
C ASP A 9 11.73 -34.42 -8.90
N TYR A 10 12.04 -33.85 -10.08
CA TYR A 10 11.19 -32.86 -10.75
C TYR A 10 9.77 -33.35 -11.03
N TYR A 11 9.63 -34.62 -11.44
CA TYR A 11 8.35 -35.27 -11.69
C TYR A 11 7.60 -35.55 -10.38
N ASP A 12 8.26 -36.16 -9.40
CA ASP A 12 7.67 -36.51 -8.11
C ASP A 12 7.26 -35.26 -7.33
N PHE A 13 8.02 -34.18 -7.40
CA PHE A 13 7.65 -32.89 -6.83
C PHE A 13 6.27 -32.43 -7.34
N ARG A 14 6.00 -32.55 -8.65
CA ARG A 14 4.72 -32.16 -9.25
C ARG A 14 3.61 -33.17 -9.01
N ARG A 15 3.92 -34.47 -9.13
CA ARG A 15 2.97 -35.56 -8.89
C ARG A 15 2.43 -35.51 -7.46
N THR A 16 3.32 -35.36 -6.48
CA THR A 16 2.94 -35.26 -5.06
C THR A 16 2.18 -33.98 -4.76
N ALA A 17 2.47 -32.87 -5.46
CA ALA A 17 1.69 -31.65 -5.34
C ALA A 17 0.22 -31.82 -5.79
N LEU A 18 -0.06 -32.66 -6.80
CA LEU A 18 -1.44 -33.00 -7.19
C LEU A 18 -2.15 -33.85 -6.13
N VAL A 19 -1.43 -34.75 -5.45
CA VAL A 19 -1.98 -35.51 -4.32
C VAL A 19 -2.36 -34.59 -3.16
N GLU A 20 -1.50 -33.63 -2.82
CA GLU A 20 -1.83 -32.56 -1.85
C GLU A 20 -3.06 -31.76 -2.28
N ALA A 21 -3.23 -31.51 -3.58
CA ALA A 21 -4.39 -30.78 -4.08
C ALA A 21 -5.73 -31.47 -3.80
N ALA A 22 -5.74 -32.79 -3.87
CA ALA A 22 -6.93 -33.58 -3.62
C ALA A 22 -7.42 -33.48 -2.17
N THR A 23 -6.49 -33.35 -1.20
CA THR A 23 -6.81 -33.40 0.24
C THR A 23 -6.87 -32.03 0.92
N ASP A 24 -6.19 -31.02 0.38
CA ASP A 24 -6.16 -29.67 0.98
C ASP A 24 -7.53 -29.00 0.90
N ARG A 25 -7.86 -28.20 1.93
CA ARG A 25 -9.10 -27.43 2.01
C ARG A 25 -9.14 -26.32 0.97
N MET A 26 -8.00 -25.70 0.66
CA MET A 26 -7.92 -24.65 -0.35
C MET A 26 -7.85 -25.27 -1.75
N LYS A 27 -8.96 -25.22 -2.49
CA LYS A 27 -9.07 -25.77 -3.85
C LYS A 27 -8.76 -24.74 -4.92
N ARG A 28 -9.27 -23.52 -4.79
CA ARG A 28 -9.10 -22.47 -5.80
C ARG A 28 -8.85 -21.13 -5.18
N VAL A 29 -8.23 -20.25 -5.98
CA VAL A 29 -8.23 -18.81 -5.77
C VAL A 29 -9.03 -18.16 -6.88
N VAL A 30 -9.91 -17.24 -6.53
CA VAL A 30 -10.69 -16.45 -7.47
C VAL A 30 -10.32 -14.98 -7.28
N ILE A 31 -9.85 -14.34 -8.34
CA ILE A 31 -9.56 -12.90 -8.40
C ILE A 31 -10.66 -12.24 -9.22
N VAL A 32 -11.37 -11.29 -8.62
CA VAL A 32 -12.42 -10.50 -9.27
C VAL A 32 -11.77 -9.20 -9.79
N PRO A 33 -11.56 -9.04 -11.10
CA PRO A 33 -10.80 -7.91 -11.63
C PRO A 33 -11.53 -6.56 -11.52
N GLY A 34 -12.83 -6.56 -11.20
CA GLY A 34 -13.69 -5.37 -11.30
C GLY A 34 -13.21 -4.14 -10.52
N ASN A 35 -12.45 -4.32 -9.45
CA ASN A 35 -11.93 -3.21 -8.63
C ASN A 35 -10.66 -2.56 -9.24
N ASP A 36 -9.80 -3.35 -9.88
CA ASP A 36 -8.60 -2.87 -10.58
C ASP A 36 -8.14 -3.89 -11.64
N PRO A 37 -8.65 -3.78 -12.89
CA PRO A 37 -8.34 -4.73 -13.95
C PRO A 37 -6.84 -4.76 -14.33
N GLN A 38 -6.13 -3.63 -14.19
CA GLN A 38 -4.71 -3.57 -14.54
C GLN A 38 -3.85 -4.31 -13.51
N SER A 39 -4.14 -4.12 -12.22
CA SER A 39 -3.46 -4.86 -11.14
C SER A 39 -3.80 -6.35 -11.17
N ALA A 40 -5.05 -6.72 -11.44
CA ALA A 40 -5.45 -8.11 -11.61
C ALA A 40 -4.70 -8.77 -12.77
N ALA A 41 -4.62 -8.11 -13.92
CA ALA A 41 -3.85 -8.59 -15.06
C ALA A 41 -2.34 -8.69 -14.76
N HIS A 42 -1.77 -7.74 -14.01
CA HIS A 42 -0.38 -7.83 -13.55
C HIS A 42 -0.14 -9.11 -12.74
N VAL A 43 -0.99 -9.39 -11.75
CA VAL A 43 -0.90 -10.61 -10.93
C VAL A 43 -1.03 -11.85 -11.81
N VAL A 44 -2.01 -11.91 -12.71
CA VAL A 44 -2.15 -13.01 -13.68
C VAL A 44 -0.88 -13.17 -14.52
N GLY A 45 -0.26 -12.08 -14.98
CA GLY A 45 1.00 -12.13 -15.72
C GLY A 45 2.16 -12.71 -14.91
N LEU A 46 2.24 -12.42 -13.60
CA LEU A 46 3.21 -13.05 -12.71
C LEU A 46 2.97 -14.56 -12.59
N LEU A 47 1.71 -14.99 -12.49
CA LEU A 47 1.34 -16.40 -12.41
C LEU A 47 1.73 -17.14 -13.71
N LEU A 48 1.35 -16.60 -14.86
CA LEU A 48 1.65 -17.20 -16.17
C LEU A 48 3.16 -17.31 -16.44
N ARG A 49 3.95 -16.30 -16.07
CA ARG A 49 5.42 -16.34 -16.19
C ARG A 49 6.06 -17.44 -15.34
N ASN A 50 5.38 -17.89 -14.28
CA ASN A 50 5.79 -19.00 -13.44
C ASN A 50 5.15 -20.34 -13.83
N GLY A 51 4.48 -20.38 -14.99
CA GLY A 51 3.81 -21.57 -15.51
C GLY A 51 2.56 -21.97 -14.71
N ILE A 52 2.01 -21.07 -13.90
CA ILE A 52 0.77 -21.31 -13.14
C ILE A 52 -0.40 -21.09 -14.10
N GLU A 53 -1.25 -22.10 -14.20
CA GLU A 53 -2.43 -22.09 -15.06
C GLU A 53 -3.54 -21.24 -14.44
N VAL A 54 -4.14 -20.38 -15.28
CA VAL A 54 -5.23 -19.48 -14.91
C VAL A 54 -6.36 -19.64 -15.92
N THR A 55 -7.60 -19.71 -15.43
CA THR A 55 -8.81 -19.72 -16.26
C THR A 55 -9.54 -18.40 -16.14
N ARG A 56 -10.00 -17.81 -17.24
CA ARG A 56 -10.91 -16.67 -17.23
C ARG A 56 -12.34 -17.14 -17.49
N MET A 57 -13.23 -16.88 -16.54
CA MET A 57 -14.61 -17.36 -16.60
C MET A 57 -15.42 -16.67 -17.72
N ARG A 58 -16.18 -17.43 -18.52
CA ARG A 58 -17.11 -16.89 -19.52
C ARG A 58 -18.47 -16.50 -18.95
N GLN A 59 -18.87 -17.16 -17.86
CA GLN A 59 -20.15 -16.97 -17.18
C GLN A 59 -19.90 -16.82 -15.68
N SER A 60 -20.92 -16.46 -14.91
CA SER A 60 -20.81 -16.44 -13.46
C SER A 60 -20.61 -17.86 -12.89
N LEU A 61 -19.92 -17.96 -11.75
CA LEU A 61 -19.67 -19.21 -11.02
C LEU A 61 -20.02 -18.99 -9.56
N SER A 62 -20.85 -19.87 -8.99
CA SER A 62 -21.15 -19.85 -7.57
C SER A 62 -20.29 -20.86 -6.81
N SER A 63 -19.62 -20.39 -5.76
CA SER A 63 -19.03 -21.22 -4.72
C SER A 63 -19.96 -21.23 -3.50
N ARG A 64 -20.15 -22.39 -2.89
CA ARG A 64 -20.94 -22.52 -1.65
C ARG A 64 -20.11 -22.23 -0.40
N VAL A 65 -18.80 -22.30 -0.54
CA VAL A 65 -17.84 -22.27 0.57
C VAL A 65 -16.65 -21.40 0.17
N ALA A 66 -16.91 -20.09 0.09
CA ALA A 66 -15.92 -19.08 -0.27
C ALA A 66 -15.46 -18.28 0.96
N HIS A 67 -14.17 -17.95 0.98
CA HIS A 67 -13.50 -17.21 2.05
C HIS A 67 -12.89 -15.93 1.50
N PRO A 68 -13.33 -14.74 1.95
CA PRO A 68 -12.76 -13.47 1.52
C PRO A 68 -11.35 -13.25 2.08
N TYR A 69 -10.44 -12.74 1.25
CA TYR A 69 -9.08 -12.42 1.68
C TYR A 69 -9.01 -11.27 2.70
N ILE A 70 -9.97 -10.34 2.67
CA ILE A 70 -10.01 -9.18 3.56
C ILE A 70 -10.62 -9.49 4.94
N SER A 71 -11.20 -10.68 5.14
CA SER A 71 -11.81 -11.08 6.40
C SER A 71 -11.47 -12.55 6.72
N PRO A 72 -10.21 -12.86 7.05
CA PRO A 72 -9.84 -14.21 7.49
C PRO A 72 -10.61 -14.62 8.74
N GLY A 73 -10.77 -15.92 8.94
CA GLY A 73 -11.37 -16.50 10.14
C GLY A 73 -12.89 -16.34 10.24
N THR A 74 -13.54 -15.59 9.35
CA THR A 74 -15.00 -15.57 9.24
C THR A 74 -15.53 -16.88 8.66
N ALA A 75 -16.78 -17.22 8.97
CA ALA A 75 -17.44 -18.38 8.37
C ALA A 75 -17.44 -18.29 6.84
N ALA A 76 -17.31 -19.44 6.18
CA ALA A 76 -17.43 -19.52 4.72
C ALA A 76 -18.82 -19.02 4.28
N THR A 77 -18.87 -18.38 3.12
CA THR A 77 -20.11 -17.82 2.57
C THR A 77 -20.38 -18.35 1.17
N VAL A 78 -21.66 -18.40 0.79
CA VAL A 78 -22.05 -18.60 -0.60
C VAL A 78 -21.72 -17.33 -1.37
N ARG A 79 -20.94 -17.44 -2.46
CA ARG A 79 -20.51 -16.32 -3.27
C ARG A 79 -20.66 -16.64 -4.75
N THR A 80 -21.29 -15.75 -5.49
CA THR A 80 -21.32 -15.78 -6.96
C THR A 80 -20.28 -14.82 -7.51
N PHE A 81 -19.33 -15.36 -8.27
CA PHE A 81 -18.31 -14.61 -8.97
C PHE A 81 -18.81 -14.24 -10.37
N PRO A 82 -18.61 -12.99 -10.83
CA PRO A 82 -19.07 -12.56 -12.14
C PRO A 82 -18.24 -13.18 -13.26
N ALA A 83 -18.80 -13.19 -14.48
CA ALA A 83 -18.04 -13.47 -15.70
C ALA A 83 -16.81 -12.55 -15.81
N GLY A 84 -15.73 -13.06 -16.38
CA GLY A 84 -14.45 -12.35 -16.48
C GLY A 84 -13.55 -12.49 -15.25
N SER A 85 -14.02 -13.10 -14.15
CA SER A 85 -13.18 -13.43 -12.99
C SER A 85 -12.08 -14.44 -13.38
N TYR A 86 -10.92 -14.30 -12.75
CA TYR A 86 -9.79 -15.22 -12.92
C TYR A 86 -9.86 -16.31 -11.85
N VAL A 87 -9.78 -17.57 -12.27
CA VAL A 87 -9.78 -18.74 -11.41
C VAL A 87 -8.45 -19.46 -11.55
N ILE A 88 -7.78 -19.64 -10.42
CA ILE A 88 -6.55 -20.41 -10.29
C ILE A 88 -6.93 -21.71 -9.58
N ASP A 89 -7.03 -22.80 -10.34
CA ASP A 89 -7.28 -24.12 -9.76
C ASP A 89 -5.97 -24.67 -9.19
N LEU A 90 -5.95 -24.99 -7.89
CA LEU A 90 -4.73 -25.49 -7.26
C LEU A 90 -4.52 -27.00 -7.52
N ASN A 91 -5.41 -27.66 -8.27
CA ASN A 91 -5.19 -28.99 -8.84
C ASN A 91 -4.36 -28.92 -10.14
N GLN A 92 -3.14 -28.41 -10.02
CA GLN A 92 -2.20 -28.25 -11.14
C GLN A 92 -0.76 -28.58 -10.70
N PRO A 93 0.15 -28.96 -11.63
CA PRO A 93 1.52 -29.31 -11.29
C PRO A 93 2.29 -28.22 -10.52
N GLN A 94 1.98 -26.94 -10.77
CA GLN A 94 2.59 -25.80 -10.09
C GLN A 94 1.95 -25.44 -8.74
N ARG A 95 1.08 -26.29 -8.18
CA ARG A 95 0.32 -26.02 -6.94
C ARG A 95 1.15 -25.37 -5.84
N ARG A 96 2.29 -25.94 -5.48
CA ARG A 96 3.07 -25.46 -4.32
C ARG A 96 3.51 -24.01 -4.50
N LEU A 97 3.94 -23.66 -5.72
CA LEU A 97 4.29 -22.28 -6.07
C LEU A 97 3.04 -21.39 -6.14
N ALA A 98 1.97 -21.85 -6.78
CA ALA A 98 0.70 -21.12 -6.86
C ALA A 98 0.12 -20.82 -5.46
N LYS A 99 0.06 -21.82 -4.59
CA LYS A 99 -0.36 -21.70 -3.20
C LYS A 99 0.57 -20.75 -2.46
N GLY A 100 1.89 -20.91 -2.55
CA GLY A 100 2.83 -20.00 -1.91
C GLY A 100 2.67 -18.55 -2.35
N MET A 101 2.37 -18.27 -3.63
CA MET A 101 2.17 -16.90 -4.13
C MET A 101 0.80 -16.30 -3.77
N LEU A 102 -0.22 -17.15 -3.61
CA LEU A 102 -1.61 -16.72 -3.53
C LEU A 102 -2.25 -16.90 -2.17
N GLU A 103 -1.79 -17.82 -1.31
CA GLU A 103 -2.47 -18.11 -0.05
C GLU A 103 -2.63 -16.87 0.83
N GLN A 104 -3.71 -16.83 1.60
CA GLN A 104 -3.98 -15.72 2.51
C GLN A 104 -3.02 -15.74 3.71
N GLN A 105 -2.71 -16.92 4.23
CA GLN A 105 -1.87 -17.12 5.41
C GLN A 105 -0.87 -18.25 5.16
N ALA A 106 0.43 -17.92 5.22
CA ALA A 106 1.48 -18.93 5.23
C ALA A 106 1.44 -19.73 6.52
N SER A 107 1.60 -21.06 6.42
CA SER A 107 1.64 -21.94 7.59
C SER A 107 3.06 -21.99 8.17
N MET A 108 3.19 -21.82 9.49
CA MET A 108 4.43 -22.03 10.22
C MET A 108 4.34 -23.30 11.04
N GLU A 109 5.49 -23.97 11.25
CA GLU A 109 5.52 -25.16 12.10
C GLU A 109 5.11 -24.81 13.54
N ARG A 110 4.18 -25.60 14.10
CA ARG A 110 3.68 -25.38 15.47
C ARG A 110 4.81 -25.39 16.50
N SER A 111 5.79 -26.28 16.33
CA SER A 111 6.94 -26.38 17.23
C SER A 111 7.79 -25.11 17.20
N PHE A 112 7.98 -24.52 16.02
CA PHE A 112 8.67 -23.25 15.85
C PHE A 112 7.91 -22.12 16.54
N VAL A 113 6.62 -21.96 16.22
CA VAL A 113 5.76 -20.93 16.83
C VAL A 113 5.77 -21.02 18.37
N GLN A 114 5.66 -22.22 18.93
CA GLN A 114 5.70 -22.43 20.38
C GLN A 114 7.05 -22.05 20.99
N ARG A 115 8.17 -22.37 20.32
CA ARG A 115 9.50 -21.96 20.78
C ARG A 115 9.64 -20.44 20.81
N GLU A 116 9.20 -19.75 19.75
CA GLU A 116 9.27 -18.29 19.65
C GLU A 116 8.38 -17.59 20.67
N ILE A 117 7.15 -18.09 20.90
CA ILE A 117 6.29 -17.62 22.00
C ILE A 117 6.96 -17.82 23.36
N GLY A 118 7.62 -18.95 23.57
CA GLY A 118 8.37 -19.22 24.81
C GLY A 118 9.51 -18.21 25.02
N LYS A 119 10.27 -17.87 23.98
CA LYS A 119 11.30 -16.83 24.03
C LYS A 119 10.70 -15.46 24.35
N PHE A 120 9.62 -15.09 23.68
CA PHE A 120 8.90 -13.83 23.93
C PHE A 120 8.46 -13.70 25.40
N GLN A 121 7.85 -14.74 25.96
CA GLN A 121 7.44 -14.75 27.35
C GLN A 121 8.62 -14.61 28.33
N ARG A 122 9.77 -15.22 28.03
CA ARG A 122 10.98 -15.08 28.85
C ARG A 122 11.62 -13.71 28.71
N ASN A 123 11.75 -13.19 27.48
CA ASN A 123 12.30 -11.86 27.20
C ASN A 123 11.51 -10.75 27.91
N ARG A 124 10.19 -10.90 28.03
CA ARG A 124 9.33 -9.95 28.76
C ARG A 124 9.51 -9.96 30.27
N ARG A 125 10.17 -10.97 30.84
CA ARG A 125 10.51 -11.02 32.27
C ARG A 125 11.89 -10.44 32.54
N ARG A 126 12.71 -10.32 31.51
CA ARG A 126 14.09 -9.82 31.59
C ARG A 126 14.11 -8.29 31.61
N GLY A 127 15.10 -7.72 32.29
CA GLY A 127 15.32 -6.28 32.32
C GLY A 127 15.68 -5.70 30.95
N GLU A 128 15.66 -4.38 30.82
CA GLU A 128 16.08 -3.70 29.60
C GLU A 128 17.58 -3.89 29.29
N ASP A 129 18.43 -3.89 30.31
CA ASP A 129 19.90 -3.94 30.17
C ASP A 129 20.49 -5.36 30.25
N THR A 130 19.71 -6.40 29.95
CA THR A 130 20.20 -7.79 29.93
C THR A 130 20.00 -8.44 28.57
N ASP A 131 20.80 -9.45 28.28
CA ASP A 131 20.69 -10.25 27.07
C ASP A 131 19.28 -10.85 26.92
N LYS A 132 18.70 -10.66 25.74
CA LYS A 132 17.43 -11.27 25.32
C LYS A 132 17.71 -12.42 24.38
N GLU A 133 16.80 -13.39 24.33
CA GLU A 133 16.87 -14.45 23.33
C GLU A 133 16.43 -13.92 21.97
N ASP A 134 17.25 -14.14 20.94
CA ASP A 134 16.91 -13.78 19.57
C ASP A 134 15.77 -14.64 19.03
N TYR A 135 14.86 -13.99 18.31
CA TYR A 135 13.81 -14.69 17.60
C TYR A 135 14.34 -15.38 16.34
N GLY A 136 13.77 -16.54 16.00
CA GLY A 136 14.22 -17.39 14.90
C GLY A 136 13.69 -17.00 13.51
N PHE A 137 13.15 -15.79 13.34
CA PHE A 137 12.61 -15.33 12.06
C PHE A 137 13.73 -14.84 11.15
N TYR A 138 13.94 -15.51 10.02
CA TYR A 138 14.97 -15.13 9.04
C TYR A 138 14.49 -14.01 8.08
N ASP A 139 13.21 -13.99 7.74
CA ASP A 139 12.59 -13.02 6.83
C ASP A 139 11.11 -12.79 7.25
N ILE A 140 10.34 -12.12 6.39
CA ILE A 140 8.91 -11.82 6.57
C ILE A 140 8.07 -13.07 6.77
N THR A 141 6.99 -12.94 7.55
CA THR A 141 6.07 -14.07 7.83
C THR A 141 4.76 -14.00 7.05
N ALA A 142 4.60 -12.97 6.20
CA ALA A 142 3.41 -12.79 5.40
C ALA A 142 3.75 -12.30 3.98
N TRP A 143 3.16 -12.97 3.00
CA TRP A 143 3.15 -12.57 1.60
C TRP A 143 1.87 -13.12 0.97
N SER A 144 1.23 -12.35 0.10
CA SER A 144 0.04 -12.78 -0.63
C SER A 144 -0.23 -11.81 -1.77
N LEU A 145 -0.08 -12.24 -3.02
CA LEU A 145 -0.28 -11.35 -4.17
C LEU A 145 -1.64 -10.66 -4.18
N PRO A 146 -2.78 -11.33 -3.87
CA PRO A 146 -4.06 -10.65 -3.77
C PRO A 146 -4.08 -9.51 -2.74
N LEU A 147 -3.49 -9.72 -1.56
CA LEU A 147 -3.44 -8.69 -0.52
C LEU A 147 -2.49 -7.54 -0.90
N SER A 148 -1.29 -7.86 -1.39
CA SER A 148 -0.27 -6.86 -1.74
C SER A 148 -0.70 -5.92 -2.87
N PHE A 149 -1.59 -6.38 -3.76
CA PHE A 149 -2.18 -5.60 -4.85
C PHE A 149 -3.57 -5.02 -4.50
N ASN A 150 -4.07 -5.24 -3.28
CA ASN A 150 -5.41 -4.84 -2.86
C ASN A 150 -6.51 -5.34 -3.83
N LEU A 151 -6.43 -6.59 -4.28
CA LEU A 151 -7.41 -7.19 -5.19
C LEU A 151 -8.64 -7.71 -4.43
N ASP A 152 -9.81 -7.68 -5.08
CA ASP A 152 -10.96 -8.43 -4.57
C ASP A 152 -10.76 -9.92 -4.87
N ALA A 153 -10.48 -10.70 -3.82
CA ALA A 153 -10.07 -12.08 -3.97
C ALA A 153 -10.64 -12.99 -2.89
N TYR A 154 -10.81 -14.25 -3.28
CA TYR A 154 -11.43 -15.30 -2.50
C TYR A 154 -10.67 -16.60 -2.70
N TRP A 155 -10.69 -17.46 -1.69
CA TRP A 155 -10.33 -18.86 -1.87
C TRP A 155 -11.55 -19.74 -1.58
N THR A 156 -11.63 -20.89 -2.24
CA THR A 156 -12.80 -21.78 -2.15
C THR A 156 -12.43 -23.19 -1.75
N GLU A 157 -13.36 -23.87 -1.06
CA GLU A 157 -13.23 -25.29 -0.70
C GLU A 157 -13.82 -26.23 -1.75
N ASP A 158 -14.60 -25.68 -2.67
CA ASP A 158 -15.23 -26.39 -3.78
C ASP A 158 -14.53 -26.13 -5.11
N ALA A 159 -14.64 -27.11 -6.01
CA ALA A 159 -14.02 -27.10 -7.34
C ALA A 159 -14.96 -27.68 -8.42
N GLY A 160 -16.07 -26.99 -8.72
CA GLY A 160 -16.97 -27.33 -9.84
C GLY A 160 -16.41 -26.92 -11.21
N PRO A 161 -17.04 -27.27 -12.35
CA PRO A 161 -16.60 -26.78 -13.66
C PRO A 161 -16.53 -25.25 -13.70
N THR A 162 -15.41 -24.67 -14.19
CA THR A 162 -15.23 -23.21 -14.25
C THR A 162 -15.92 -22.57 -15.46
N GLY A 163 -16.16 -23.33 -16.53
CA GLY A 163 -16.82 -22.85 -17.76
C GLY A 163 -16.07 -21.75 -18.52
N GLY A 164 -14.77 -21.56 -18.22
CA GLY A 164 -13.93 -20.50 -18.77
C GLY A 164 -12.89 -20.96 -19.79
N ASP A 165 -12.12 -20.01 -20.30
CA ASP A 165 -11.04 -20.25 -21.25
C ASP A 165 -9.68 -20.13 -20.53
N ALA A 166 -8.70 -20.94 -20.96
CA ALA A 166 -7.34 -20.82 -20.44
C ALA A 166 -6.75 -19.45 -20.82
N VAL A 167 -6.11 -18.79 -19.85
CA VAL A 167 -5.47 -17.51 -20.06
C VAL A 167 -4.06 -17.73 -20.58
N THR A 168 -3.74 -17.21 -21.76
CA THR A 168 -2.42 -17.35 -22.40
C THR A 168 -1.56 -16.10 -22.29
N ASP A 169 -2.16 -14.95 -22.01
CA ASP A 169 -1.46 -13.69 -21.78
C ASP A 169 -2.16 -12.83 -20.72
N SER A 170 -1.49 -11.77 -20.30
CA SER A 170 -2.01 -10.80 -19.32
C SER A 170 -2.24 -9.43 -19.92
N ILE A 171 -2.42 -9.36 -21.25
CA ILE A 171 -2.56 -8.10 -21.96
C ILE A 171 -3.97 -7.58 -21.71
N VAL A 172 -4.05 -6.42 -21.04
CA VAL A 172 -5.31 -5.67 -20.96
C VAL A 172 -5.49 -4.96 -22.29
N PRO A 173 -6.61 -5.19 -23.03
CA PRO A 173 -6.86 -4.48 -24.28
C PRO A 173 -6.80 -2.96 -24.05
N ALA A 174 -6.04 -2.27 -24.89
CA ALA A 174 -5.96 -0.83 -24.82
C ALA A 174 -7.36 -0.23 -25.09
N PRO A 175 -7.81 0.75 -24.29
CA PRO A 175 -9.05 1.46 -24.60
C PRO A 175 -8.90 2.21 -25.92
N ALA A 176 -10.03 2.49 -26.58
CA ALA A 176 -10.04 3.32 -27.76
C ALA A 176 -9.45 4.72 -27.46
N ALA A 177 -8.77 5.29 -28.46
CA ALA A 177 -8.34 6.68 -28.39
C ALA A 177 -9.54 7.61 -28.17
N SER A 178 -9.37 8.59 -27.29
CA SER A 178 -10.44 9.54 -26.98
C SER A 178 -10.79 10.38 -28.21
N ALA A 179 -12.08 10.57 -28.47
CA ALA A 179 -12.52 11.55 -29.47
C ALA A 179 -12.15 12.98 -29.02
N ARG A 180 -12.33 13.98 -29.90
CA ARG A 180 -12.09 15.38 -29.52
C ARG A 180 -13.18 15.88 -28.57
N GLY A 181 -12.78 16.33 -27.39
CA GLY A 181 -13.64 17.09 -26.46
C GLY A 181 -13.52 18.58 -26.74
N SER A 182 -14.62 19.31 -26.77
CA SER A 182 -14.60 20.78 -26.91
C SER A 182 -14.31 21.50 -25.59
N SER A 183 -14.71 20.91 -24.45
CA SER A 183 -14.63 21.56 -23.12
C SER A 183 -13.51 21.00 -22.24
N ALA A 184 -13.43 19.67 -22.11
CA ALA A 184 -12.42 19.02 -21.30
C ALA A 184 -12.26 17.54 -21.64
N TYR A 185 -11.30 16.92 -20.97
CA TYR A 185 -11.14 15.48 -20.87
C TYR A 185 -11.17 15.06 -19.41
N VAL A 186 -11.79 13.92 -19.11
CA VAL A 186 -11.86 13.36 -17.75
C VAL A 186 -11.39 11.91 -17.76
N PHE A 187 -10.60 11.53 -16.75
CA PHE A 187 -10.21 10.14 -16.51
C PHE A 187 -10.16 9.85 -15.00
N MET A 188 -10.52 8.62 -14.63
CA MET A 188 -10.69 8.22 -13.24
C MET A 188 -9.35 7.82 -12.60
N ASN A 189 -9.16 8.14 -11.32
CA ASN A 189 -7.98 7.71 -10.53
C ASN A 189 -8.17 6.30 -9.92
N ASP A 190 -8.67 5.36 -10.72
CA ASP A 190 -9.08 4.03 -10.26
C ASP A 190 -8.01 2.94 -10.52
N ARG A 191 -7.01 3.22 -11.35
CA ARG A 191 -6.00 2.24 -11.82
C ARG A 191 -4.58 2.83 -11.86
N PRO A 192 -3.51 2.01 -11.79
CA PRO A 192 -2.13 2.50 -11.87
C PRO A 192 -1.81 3.33 -13.11
N GLY A 193 -2.40 2.99 -14.26
CA GLY A 193 -2.29 3.78 -15.50
C GLY A 193 -2.72 5.25 -15.36
N ALA A 194 -3.67 5.56 -14.49
CA ALA A 194 -4.20 6.92 -14.33
C ALA A 194 -3.15 7.87 -13.75
N ALA A 195 -2.43 7.45 -12.70
CA ALA A 195 -1.32 8.22 -12.14
C ALA A 195 -0.21 8.42 -13.19
N ARG A 196 0.16 7.37 -13.93
CA ARG A 196 1.14 7.46 -15.03
C ARG A 196 0.74 8.44 -16.12
N LEU A 197 -0.55 8.54 -16.42
CA LEU A 197 -1.08 9.49 -17.40
C LEU A 197 -1.01 10.91 -16.84
N ALA A 198 -1.41 11.10 -15.58
CA ALA A 198 -1.38 12.39 -14.92
C ALA A 198 0.06 12.96 -14.84
N PHE A 199 1.02 12.15 -14.37
CA PHE A 199 2.43 12.54 -14.32
C PHE A 199 2.99 12.92 -15.68
N ALA A 200 2.71 12.11 -16.72
CA ALA A 200 3.21 12.39 -18.07
C ALA A 200 2.65 13.70 -18.64
N LEU A 201 1.35 13.96 -18.45
CA LEU A 201 0.73 15.21 -18.91
C LEU A 201 1.29 16.43 -18.16
N GLU A 202 1.42 16.38 -16.84
CA GLU A 202 2.01 17.46 -16.04
C GLU A 202 3.49 17.71 -16.39
N ALA A 203 4.27 16.64 -16.63
CA ALA A 203 5.66 16.73 -17.05
C ALA A 203 5.82 17.37 -18.45
N GLU A 204 4.84 17.18 -19.33
CA GLU A 204 4.78 17.82 -20.65
C GLU A 204 4.18 19.25 -20.59
N GLY A 205 3.87 19.76 -19.39
CA GLY A 205 3.37 21.12 -19.18
C GLY A 205 1.86 21.29 -19.37
N PHE A 206 1.11 20.20 -19.52
CA PHE A 206 -0.35 20.24 -19.51
C PHE A 206 -0.88 20.41 -18.08
N LYS A 207 -1.87 21.29 -17.93
CA LYS A 207 -2.49 21.62 -16.66
C LYS A 207 -3.66 20.69 -16.40
N LEU A 208 -3.53 19.85 -15.39
CA LEU A 208 -4.62 19.03 -14.88
C LEU A 208 -5.28 19.69 -13.67
N ALA A 209 -6.46 19.18 -13.36
CA ALA A 209 -7.19 19.46 -12.15
C ALA A 209 -7.78 18.15 -11.61
N VAL A 210 -8.21 18.15 -10.34
CA VAL A 210 -8.85 17.01 -9.70
C VAL A 210 -10.21 17.38 -9.13
N THR A 211 -11.20 16.48 -9.25
CA THR A 211 -12.53 16.67 -8.67
C THR A 211 -12.51 16.44 -7.15
N ARG A 212 -13.08 17.37 -6.37
CA ARG A 212 -13.23 17.24 -4.91
C ARG A 212 -14.53 16.57 -4.49
N GLN A 213 -15.49 16.45 -5.41
CA GLN A 213 -16.79 15.81 -5.25
C GLN A 213 -17.10 14.98 -6.51
N PRO A 214 -18.04 14.02 -6.46
CA PRO A 214 -18.56 13.38 -7.67
C PRO A 214 -19.18 14.41 -8.61
N VAL A 215 -19.04 14.21 -9.92
CA VAL A 215 -19.57 15.10 -10.96
C VAL A 215 -20.34 14.30 -11.99
N LEU A 216 -21.59 14.67 -12.29
CA LEU A 216 -22.42 14.05 -13.34
C LEU A 216 -22.45 14.96 -14.58
N ILE A 217 -21.79 14.53 -15.66
CA ILE A 217 -21.77 15.26 -16.94
C ILE A 217 -21.85 14.26 -18.09
N GLY A 218 -22.72 14.54 -19.07
CA GLY A 218 -22.83 13.74 -20.28
C GLY A 218 -23.35 12.33 -20.00
N GLY A 219 -24.26 12.20 -19.03
CA GLY A 219 -24.88 10.94 -18.60
C GLY A 219 -23.95 10.02 -17.81
N ARG A 220 -22.76 10.49 -17.41
CA ARG A 220 -21.77 9.71 -16.65
C ARG A 220 -21.37 10.39 -15.35
N THR A 221 -21.44 9.62 -14.25
CA THR A 221 -20.88 10.04 -12.96
C THR A 221 -19.38 9.76 -12.92
N TYR A 222 -18.60 10.79 -12.69
CA TYR A 222 -17.18 10.71 -12.39
C TYR A 222 -16.98 10.82 -10.89
N PRO A 223 -16.34 9.83 -10.23
CA PRO A 223 -16.13 9.88 -8.80
C PRO A 223 -15.21 11.04 -8.40
N ARG A 224 -15.28 11.41 -7.12
CA ARG A 224 -14.29 12.28 -6.49
C ARG A 224 -12.87 11.73 -6.73
N GLY A 225 -11.93 12.62 -7.03
CA GLY A 225 -10.56 12.25 -7.38
C GLY A 225 -10.33 11.99 -8.86
N SER A 226 -11.33 12.22 -9.72
CA SER A 226 -11.14 12.14 -11.17
C SER A 226 -10.28 13.30 -11.67
N PHE A 227 -9.37 13.02 -12.59
CA PHE A 227 -8.52 14.02 -13.22
C PHE A 227 -9.25 14.68 -14.39
N VAL A 228 -9.05 15.99 -14.53
CA VAL A 228 -9.71 16.84 -15.52
C VAL A 228 -8.66 17.66 -16.27
N ALA A 229 -8.60 17.54 -17.59
CA ALA A 229 -7.80 18.40 -18.45
C ALA A 229 -8.74 19.33 -19.24
N ARG A 230 -8.84 20.60 -18.83
CA ARG A 230 -9.70 21.59 -19.50
C ARG A 230 -9.03 22.06 -20.79
N THR A 231 -9.76 22.05 -21.91
CA THR A 231 -9.21 22.44 -23.22
C THR A 231 -8.77 23.91 -23.22
N GLN A 232 -9.56 24.82 -22.62
CA GLN A 232 -9.24 26.25 -22.55
C GLN A 232 -7.98 26.58 -21.74
N ARG A 233 -7.53 25.67 -20.86
CA ARG A 233 -6.33 25.88 -20.01
C ARG A 233 -5.08 25.20 -20.56
N ASN A 234 -5.18 24.58 -21.73
CA ASN A 234 -4.15 23.74 -22.34
C ASN A 234 -3.98 24.06 -23.84
N PRO A 235 -2.81 23.79 -24.44
CA PRO A 235 -2.63 23.94 -25.87
C PRO A 235 -3.45 22.88 -26.66
N SER A 236 -3.71 23.15 -27.94
CA SER A 236 -4.47 22.24 -28.82
C SER A 236 -3.81 20.86 -29.02
N SER A 237 -2.49 20.76 -28.79
CA SER A 237 -1.75 19.49 -28.77
C SER A 237 -2.25 18.51 -27.70
N LEU A 238 -3.02 18.99 -26.71
CA LEU A 238 -3.65 18.14 -25.68
C LEU A 238 -4.49 17.02 -26.31
N HIS A 239 -5.22 17.30 -27.39
CA HIS A 239 -6.10 16.33 -28.04
C HIS A 239 -5.32 15.11 -28.54
N GLU A 240 -4.24 15.36 -29.27
CA GLU A 240 -3.36 14.33 -29.82
C GLU A 240 -2.64 13.58 -28.70
N ARG A 241 -2.22 14.30 -27.66
CA ARG A 241 -1.51 13.69 -26.55
C ARG A 241 -2.38 12.78 -25.71
N ILE A 242 -3.63 13.18 -25.42
CA ILE A 242 -4.59 12.30 -24.74
C ILE A 242 -4.94 11.09 -25.59
N ALA A 243 -5.17 11.28 -26.89
CA ALA A 243 -5.47 10.19 -27.82
C ALA A 243 -4.33 9.15 -27.90
N ALA A 244 -3.07 9.59 -27.76
CA ALA A 244 -1.91 8.70 -27.72
C ALA A 244 -1.68 8.07 -26.33
N LEU A 245 -1.67 8.88 -25.27
CA LEU A 245 -1.23 8.42 -23.94
C LEU A 245 -2.28 7.64 -23.17
N GLY A 246 -3.58 7.93 -23.36
CA GLY A 246 -4.67 7.21 -22.70
C GLY A 246 -4.61 5.71 -23.01
N PRO A 247 -4.71 5.31 -24.30
CA PRO A 247 -4.58 3.92 -24.73
C PRO A 247 -3.27 3.27 -24.32
N ALA A 248 -2.13 3.95 -24.51
CA ALA A 248 -0.80 3.43 -24.18
C ALA A 248 -0.63 3.10 -22.68
N ARG A 249 -1.38 3.77 -21.81
CA ARG A 249 -1.39 3.53 -20.36
C ARG A 249 -2.60 2.73 -19.88
N GLY A 250 -3.45 2.25 -20.80
CA GLY A 250 -4.65 1.48 -20.48
C GLY A 250 -5.74 2.30 -19.76
N VAL A 251 -5.77 3.62 -19.98
CA VAL A 251 -6.68 4.56 -19.32
C VAL A 251 -7.74 5.05 -20.32
N PRO A 252 -9.03 4.69 -20.12
CA PRO A 252 -10.13 5.32 -20.84
C PRO A 252 -10.19 6.81 -20.47
N VAL A 253 -10.14 7.67 -21.48
CA VAL A 253 -10.26 9.12 -21.30
C VAL A 253 -11.53 9.59 -22.00
N PHE A 254 -12.41 10.25 -21.24
CA PHE A 254 -13.73 10.64 -21.70
C PHE A 254 -13.71 12.11 -22.16
N PRO A 255 -14.05 12.39 -23.42
CA PRO A 255 -14.15 13.76 -23.92
C PRO A 255 -15.47 14.39 -23.47
N LEU A 256 -15.40 15.61 -22.95
CA LEU A 256 -16.57 16.39 -22.56
C LEU A 256 -16.80 17.53 -23.56
N GLN A 257 -18.07 17.67 -23.95
CA GLN A 257 -18.50 18.71 -24.90
C GLN A 257 -19.02 19.98 -24.20
N THR A 258 -19.19 19.92 -22.89
CA THR A 258 -19.71 21.01 -22.05
C THR A 258 -19.06 20.97 -20.67
N ALA A 259 -18.97 22.13 -20.03
CA ALA A 259 -18.54 22.25 -18.64
C ALA A 259 -19.72 22.20 -17.65
N PHE A 260 -20.95 22.29 -18.16
CA PHE A 260 -22.17 22.30 -17.36
C PHE A 260 -22.50 20.89 -16.84
N PRO A 261 -22.81 20.73 -15.55
CA PRO A 261 -23.28 19.48 -15.00
C PRO A 261 -24.68 19.14 -15.52
N ASP A 262 -25.01 17.85 -15.58
CA ASP A 262 -26.36 17.41 -15.94
C ASP A 262 -27.34 17.71 -14.79
N THR A 263 -26.88 17.56 -13.54
CA THR A 263 -27.62 17.90 -12.31
C THR A 263 -26.70 18.48 -11.24
N GLY A 264 -27.27 19.32 -10.37
CA GLY A 264 -26.55 19.99 -9.29
C GLY A 264 -25.69 21.16 -9.75
N ASP A 265 -24.97 21.78 -8.79
CA ASP A 265 -24.27 23.05 -9.02
C ASP A 265 -22.78 22.88 -9.37
N ALA A 266 -22.24 21.66 -9.28
CA ALA A 266 -20.81 21.38 -9.38
C ALA A 266 -20.42 20.72 -10.72
N GLY A 267 -20.16 21.54 -11.75
CA GLY A 267 -19.55 21.09 -13.02
C GLY A 267 -18.02 21.08 -12.99
N ILE A 268 -17.39 20.67 -14.09
CA ILE A 268 -15.91 20.70 -14.22
C ILE A 268 -15.30 22.11 -14.21
N GLY A 269 -16.12 23.14 -14.41
CA GLY A 269 -15.73 24.55 -14.28
C GLY A 269 -15.84 25.12 -12.86
N SER A 270 -16.44 24.38 -11.93
CA SER A 270 -16.67 24.86 -10.55
C SER A 270 -15.40 24.89 -9.70
N GLU A 271 -15.48 25.59 -8.57
CA GLU A 271 -14.50 25.62 -7.48
C GLU A 271 -14.23 24.23 -6.86
N ASN A 272 -15.14 23.28 -7.08
CA ASN A 272 -14.98 21.88 -6.67
C ASN A 272 -13.99 21.10 -7.55
N VAL A 273 -13.37 21.74 -8.54
CA VAL A 273 -12.31 21.15 -9.38
C VAL A 273 -11.05 22.00 -9.29
N THR A 274 -10.04 21.48 -8.60
CA THR A 274 -8.81 22.20 -8.23
C THR A 274 -7.66 21.86 -9.14
N GLY A 275 -6.97 22.88 -9.65
CA GLY A 275 -5.76 22.69 -10.44
C GLY A 275 -4.67 21.95 -9.66
N LEU A 276 -3.92 21.10 -10.36
CA LEU A 276 -2.71 20.49 -9.81
C LEU A 276 -1.51 21.39 -10.03
N HIS A 277 -0.46 21.14 -9.27
CA HIS A 277 0.86 21.72 -9.48
C HIS A 277 1.78 20.63 -10.01
N ALA A 278 2.43 20.89 -11.14
CA ALA A 278 3.35 19.94 -11.75
C ALA A 278 4.42 19.50 -10.72
N PRO A 279 4.52 18.19 -10.39
CA PRO A 279 5.43 17.73 -9.36
C PRO A 279 6.91 17.93 -9.76
N LYS A 280 7.67 18.54 -8.87
CA LYS A 280 9.14 18.66 -8.94
C LYS A 280 9.70 18.00 -7.68
N VAL A 281 10.19 16.78 -7.87
CA VAL A 281 10.41 15.81 -6.78
C VAL A 281 11.88 15.77 -6.34
N LEU A 282 12.10 15.97 -5.05
CA LEU A 282 13.32 15.59 -4.34
C LEU A 282 13.09 14.26 -3.61
N VAL A 283 14.13 13.41 -3.59
CA VAL A 283 14.15 12.18 -2.80
C VAL A 283 15.37 12.18 -1.89
N ALA A 284 15.16 12.06 -0.58
CA ALA A 284 16.26 11.98 0.36
C ALA A 284 17.04 10.66 0.15
N ALA A 285 18.38 10.75 0.16
CA ALA A 285 19.28 9.63 -0.05
C ALA A 285 20.50 9.69 0.90
N GLY A 286 21.22 8.58 1.04
CA GLY A 286 22.46 8.52 1.82
C GLY A 286 22.22 8.31 3.32
N ASP A 287 23.06 8.94 4.14
CA ASP A 287 23.15 8.65 5.58
C ASP A 287 21.82 8.81 6.31
N GLY A 288 21.44 7.79 7.09
CA GLY A 288 20.17 7.74 7.81
C GLY A 288 18.99 7.21 7.00
N ILE A 289 19.09 7.09 5.67
CA ILE A 289 18.07 6.49 4.81
C ILE A 289 18.36 4.99 4.61
N SER A 290 17.31 4.17 4.63
CA SER A 290 17.38 2.76 4.28
C SER A 290 17.62 2.60 2.77
N GLU A 291 18.70 1.90 2.41
CA GLU A 291 19.04 1.62 1.01
C GLU A 291 17.96 0.82 0.28
N THR A 292 17.25 -0.06 0.99
CA THR A 292 16.17 -0.87 0.42
C THR A 292 14.93 -0.02 0.16
N SER A 293 14.49 0.78 1.13
CA SER A 293 13.35 1.70 0.96
C SER A 293 13.61 2.72 -0.15
N TYR A 294 14.81 3.31 -0.21
CA TYR A 294 15.22 4.17 -1.31
C TYR A 294 15.18 3.44 -2.66
N GLY A 295 15.71 2.21 -2.72
CA GLY A 295 15.72 1.39 -3.94
C GLY A 295 14.32 1.07 -4.47
N TRP A 296 13.37 0.75 -3.59
CA TRP A 296 11.98 0.48 -3.97
C TRP A 296 11.29 1.74 -4.49
N LEU A 297 11.50 2.88 -3.83
CA LEU A 297 10.98 4.17 -4.29
C LEU A 297 11.60 4.59 -5.63
N TRP A 298 12.92 4.47 -5.79
CA TRP A 298 13.61 4.75 -7.05
C TRP A 298 13.03 3.91 -8.18
N TYR A 299 12.86 2.60 -7.96
CA TYR A 299 12.29 1.70 -8.96
C TYR A 299 10.86 2.12 -9.32
N TYR A 300 10.03 2.43 -8.32
CA TYR A 300 8.65 2.84 -8.55
C TYR A 300 8.55 4.14 -9.34
N LEU A 301 9.29 5.19 -8.95
CA LEU A 301 9.28 6.48 -9.64
C LEU A 301 9.87 6.36 -11.06
N ALA A 302 11.08 5.82 -11.19
CA ALA A 302 11.82 5.85 -12.45
C ALA A 302 11.40 4.75 -13.44
N ARG A 303 11.02 3.55 -12.97
CA ARG A 303 10.72 2.41 -13.85
C ARG A 303 9.23 2.19 -14.04
N GLU A 304 8.41 2.42 -13.00
CA GLU A 304 6.97 2.18 -13.14
C GLU A 304 6.20 3.44 -13.53
N LEU A 305 6.53 4.58 -12.92
CA LEU A 305 5.79 5.83 -13.15
C LEU A 305 6.39 6.72 -14.24
N ASP A 306 7.66 6.52 -14.60
CA ASP A 306 8.42 7.39 -15.52
C ASP A 306 8.46 8.85 -15.02
N VAL A 307 8.69 9.01 -13.70
CA VAL A 307 8.76 10.30 -13.01
C VAL A 307 10.21 10.63 -12.71
N ALA A 308 10.66 11.78 -13.22
CA ALA A 308 11.96 12.34 -12.89
C ALA A 308 12.00 12.84 -11.44
N PHE A 309 13.13 12.63 -10.78
CA PHE A 309 13.39 13.15 -9.44
C PHE A 309 14.87 13.44 -9.24
N THR A 310 15.17 14.25 -8.24
CA THR A 310 16.56 14.56 -7.84
C THR A 310 16.87 13.94 -6.48
N PRO A 311 17.83 13.01 -6.38
CA PRO A 311 18.29 12.50 -5.10
C PRO A 311 19.10 13.55 -4.34
N VAL A 312 18.89 13.68 -3.04
CA VAL A 312 19.56 14.69 -2.20
C VAL A 312 19.93 14.13 -0.83
N PRO A 313 21.19 14.26 -0.35
CA PRO A 313 21.52 13.92 1.02
C PRO A 313 20.93 14.95 1.99
N LEU A 314 20.43 14.50 3.14
CA LEU A 314 19.75 15.38 4.10
C LEU A 314 20.61 16.58 4.56
N ARG A 315 21.92 16.37 4.72
CA ARG A 315 22.89 17.44 5.03
C ARG A 315 22.99 18.56 4.00
N ALA A 316 22.54 18.34 2.76
CA ALA A 316 22.55 19.36 1.72
C ALA A 316 21.33 20.30 1.80
N ILE A 317 20.24 19.89 2.44
CA ILE A 317 18.98 20.68 2.49
C ILE A 317 19.21 22.08 3.05
N GLY A 318 19.96 22.21 4.15
CA GLY A 318 20.28 23.52 4.74
C GLY A 318 20.99 24.47 3.77
N ARG A 319 21.80 23.94 2.85
CA ARG A 319 22.65 24.71 1.92
C ARG A 319 22.04 24.89 0.52
N MET A 320 20.85 24.34 0.28
CA MET A 320 20.24 24.30 -1.06
C MET A 320 19.47 25.59 -1.37
N ASP A 321 20.03 26.50 -2.15
CA ASP A 321 19.40 27.81 -2.44
C ASP A 321 18.13 27.68 -3.32
N ASP A 322 18.10 26.68 -4.18
CA ASP A 322 17.00 26.37 -5.09
C ASP A 322 15.97 25.40 -4.51
N LEU A 323 15.97 25.13 -3.19
CA LEU A 323 14.98 24.23 -2.58
C LEU A 323 13.53 24.66 -2.91
N GLN A 324 13.30 25.97 -3.09
CA GLN A 324 12.00 26.50 -3.49
C GLN A 324 11.61 26.18 -4.95
N SER A 325 12.50 25.73 -5.83
CA SER A 325 12.10 25.25 -7.15
C SER A 325 11.43 23.87 -7.12
N PHE A 326 11.56 23.14 -6.00
CA PHE A 326 10.90 21.86 -5.75
C PHE A 326 9.67 22.06 -4.89
N ASN A 327 8.66 21.21 -5.10
CA ASN A 327 7.39 21.25 -4.35
C ASN A 327 7.06 19.91 -3.66
N VAL A 328 7.81 18.84 -3.94
CA VAL A 328 7.70 17.54 -3.28
C VAL A 328 9.07 17.13 -2.74
N LEU A 329 9.13 16.71 -1.47
CA LEU A 329 10.28 16.05 -0.86
C LEU A 329 9.82 14.73 -0.27
N ILE A 330 10.37 13.62 -0.74
CA ILE A 330 10.11 12.29 -0.22
C ILE A 330 11.30 11.83 0.61
N ILE A 331 11.07 11.48 1.87
CA ILE A 331 12.07 10.89 2.76
C ILE A 331 11.68 9.41 2.98
N PRO A 332 12.40 8.46 2.36
CA PRO A 332 12.16 7.04 2.56
C PRO A 332 12.42 6.62 4.02
N ASP A 333 12.10 5.36 4.33
CA ASP A 333 12.31 4.83 5.67
C ASP A 333 13.80 4.80 6.05
N GLY A 334 14.10 4.73 7.35
CA GLY A 334 15.44 4.69 7.89
C GLY A 334 15.49 5.07 9.37
N SER A 335 16.60 5.63 9.81
CA SER A 335 16.79 6.00 11.22
C SER A 335 16.51 7.48 11.45
N GLY A 336 15.35 7.83 12.00
CA GLY A 336 14.95 9.22 12.27
C GLY A 336 15.98 10.01 13.08
N GLY A 337 16.63 9.36 14.07
CA GLY A 337 17.72 9.97 14.83
C GLY A 337 18.98 10.27 14.01
N ARG A 338 19.36 9.41 13.05
CA ARG A 338 20.45 9.68 12.10
C ARG A 338 20.06 10.78 11.12
N MET A 339 18.83 10.73 10.58
CA MET A 339 18.30 11.75 9.69
C MET A 339 18.31 13.14 10.35
N ARG A 340 17.90 13.25 11.62
CA ARG A 340 17.93 14.50 12.39
C ARG A 340 19.34 15.07 12.55
N ARG A 341 20.34 14.19 12.74
CA ARG A 341 21.75 14.60 12.82
C ARG A 341 22.27 15.10 11.47
N GLU A 342 21.99 14.37 10.39
CA GLU A 342 22.40 14.78 9.04
C GLU A 342 21.74 16.09 8.63
N LEU A 343 20.45 16.28 8.93
CA LEU A 343 19.72 17.49 8.55
C LEU A 343 20.28 18.73 9.26
N GLY A 344 20.71 18.60 10.52
CA GLY A 344 21.20 19.72 11.34
C GLY A 344 20.14 20.79 11.59
N ASP A 345 20.47 21.79 12.41
CA ASP A 345 19.49 22.80 12.82
C ASP A 345 19.10 23.74 11.65
N ASP A 346 20.07 24.11 10.81
CA ASP A 346 19.84 24.90 9.60
C ASP A 346 18.92 24.17 8.60
N GLY A 347 19.15 22.87 8.40
CA GLY A 347 18.31 22.05 7.53
C GLY A 347 16.90 21.90 8.09
N VAL A 348 16.74 21.77 9.41
CA VAL A 348 15.43 21.74 10.07
C VAL A 348 14.69 23.05 9.86
N ALA A 349 15.33 24.18 10.11
CA ALA A 349 14.73 25.50 9.92
C ALA A 349 14.29 25.71 8.46
N LYS A 350 15.15 25.34 7.50
CA LYS A 350 14.88 25.48 6.07
C LYS A 350 13.79 24.53 5.57
N LEU A 351 13.77 23.29 6.07
CA LEU A 351 12.70 22.33 5.79
C LEU A 351 11.35 22.86 6.31
N LYS A 352 11.29 23.33 7.56
CA LYS A 352 10.07 23.91 8.14
C LYS A 352 9.56 25.09 7.31
N ALA A 353 10.45 26.00 6.91
CA ALA A 353 10.11 27.12 6.06
C ALA A 353 9.59 26.68 4.68
N TRP A 354 10.22 25.69 4.06
CA TRP A 354 9.83 25.14 2.77
C TRP A 354 8.47 24.42 2.78
N VAL A 355 8.19 23.65 3.84
CA VAL A 355 6.85 23.06 4.00
C VAL A 355 5.83 24.19 4.19
N ARG A 356 6.09 25.14 5.09
CA ARG A 356 5.17 26.27 5.36
C ARG A 356 4.86 27.12 4.13
N SER A 357 5.78 27.21 3.16
CA SER A 357 5.59 27.95 1.92
C SER A 357 4.71 27.24 0.89
N GLY A 358 4.35 25.97 1.08
CA GLY A 358 3.50 25.21 0.16
C GLY A 358 4.08 23.89 -0.35
N GLY A 359 5.30 23.52 0.09
CA GLY A 359 5.88 22.22 -0.23
C GLY A 359 5.17 21.06 0.49
N VAL A 360 5.23 19.86 -0.08
CA VAL A 360 4.77 18.62 0.57
C VAL A 360 5.94 17.74 0.98
N LEU A 361 6.06 17.50 2.29
CA LEU A 361 6.96 16.48 2.84
C LEU A 361 6.21 15.14 2.90
N ILE A 362 6.76 14.11 2.28
CA ILE A 362 6.24 12.74 2.31
C ILE A 362 7.26 11.85 3.03
N GLY A 363 6.86 11.17 4.11
CA GLY A 363 7.77 10.35 4.93
C GLY A 363 7.25 8.94 5.20
N TYR A 364 8.14 7.96 5.25
CA TYR A 364 7.84 6.57 5.63
C TYR A 364 8.57 6.21 6.93
N GLY A 365 7.94 5.42 7.81
CA GLY A 365 8.59 4.83 8.99
C GLY A 365 9.41 5.85 9.78
N GLY A 366 10.72 5.65 9.91
CA GLY A 366 11.61 6.55 10.66
C GLY A 366 11.65 8.01 10.19
N ALA A 367 11.20 8.32 8.96
CA ALA A 367 10.99 9.71 8.53
C ALA A 367 9.80 10.37 9.25
N GLY A 368 8.80 9.59 9.67
CA GLY A 368 7.76 10.03 10.59
C GLY A 368 8.31 10.39 11.97
N ASP A 369 9.23 9.59 12.50
CA ASP A 369 9.91 9.91 13.77
C ASP A 369 10.75 11.18 13.66
N LEU A 370 11.38 11.42 12.50
CA LEU A 370 12.03 12.70 12.20
C LEU A 370 11.02 13.86 12.22
N ALA A 371 9.88 13.72 11.55
CA ALA A 371 8.87 14.78 11.48
C ALA A 371 8.24 15.10 12.85
N ALA A 372 8.10 14.08 13.70
CA ALA A 372 7.58 14.19 15.07
C ALA A 372 8.64 14.58 16.11
N ASN A 373 9.92 14.64 15.72
CA ASN A 373 11.00 15.04 16.62
C ASN A 373 10.74 16.45 17.19
N LYS A 374 11.00 16.63 18.48
CA LYS A 374 10.76 17.88 19.22
C LYS A 374 11.45 19.14 18.66
N ASP A 375 12.51 18.99 17.86
CA ASP A 375 13.17 20.13 17.23
C ASP A 375 12.55 20.42 15.85
N VAL A 376 11.98 19.39 15.21
CA VAL A 376 11.40 19.44 13.87
C VAL A 376 9.93 19.90 13.94
N GLU A 377 9.12 19.25 14.77
CA GLU A 377 7.72 19.61 15.07
C GLU A 377 6.86 19.83 13.82
N LEU A 378 7.07 19.00 12.80
CA LEU A 378 6.28 19.01 11.57
C LEU A 378 5.05 18.10 11.68
N SER A 379 5.03 17.19 12.66
CA SER A 379 3.90 16.33 12.96
C SER A 379 3.72 16.13 14.46
N SER A 380 2.48 15.86 14.85
CA SER A 380 2.00 15.53 16.20
C SER A 380 1.67 14.04 16.37
N ILE A 381 2.03 13.17 15.41
CA ILE A 381 2.05 11.72 15.65
C ILE A 381 2.99 11.41 16.82
N SER A 382 2.76 10.27 17.47
CA SER A 382 3.67 9.79 18.51
C SER A 382 3.68 8.28 18.54
N SER A 383 4.83 7.68 18.80
CA SER A 383 4.91 6.22 18.91
C SER A 383 4.09 5.72 20.10
N VAL A 384 3.51 4.53 19.95
CA VAL A 384 2.92 3.78 21.05
C VAL A 384 4.05 3.35 21.97
N ALA A 385 4.32 4.20 22.95
CA ALA A 385 5.19 3.92 24.08
C ALA A 385 4.35 3.75 25.35
N PRO A 386 4.81 2.95 26.32
CA PRO A 386 4.21 2.90 27.64
C PRO A 386 4.24 4.30 28.28
N ASP A 387 3.20 4.61 29.06
CA ASP A 387 3.20 5.84 29.86
C ASP A 387 4.40 5.83 30.81
N SER A 388 5.06 6.98 31.01
CA SER A 388 6.28 7.11 31.83
C SER A 388 6.10 6.69 33.31
N ALA A 389 4.86 6.38 33.73
CA ALA A 389 4.48 5.89 35.04
C ALA A 389 4.11 4.38 35.07
N ALA A 390 4.22 3.66 33.94
CA ALA A 390 3.92 2.24 33.86
C ALA A 390 4.95 1.44 34.68
N LYS A 391 4.50 0.89 35.82
CA LYS A 391 5.30 -0.03 36.62
C LYS A 391 5.45 -1.36 35.88
N ALA A 392 6.59 -2.02 36.06
CA ALA A 392 6.76 -3.42 35.64
C ALA A 392 5.60 -4.27 36.16
N ASP A 393 5.12 -5.20 35.34
CA ASP A 393 4.04 -6.09 35.71
C ASP A 393 4.51 -7.07 36.79
N THR A 394 4.08 -6.88 38.04
CA THR A 394 4.48 -7.67 39.20
C THR A 394 3.55 -8.86 39.48
N THR A 395 2.71 -9.29 38.54
CA THR A 395 1.71 -10.36 38.77
C THR A 395 2.28 -11.80 38.83
N ALA A 396 3.48 -11.97 39.37
CA ALA A 396 3.94 -13.29 39.84
C ALA A 396 3.37 -13.53 41.25
N ALA A 397 2.39 -14.43 41.37
CA ALA A 397 1.90 -14.89 42.67
C ALA A 397 2.86 -15.97 43.23
N GLY A 398 3.49 -15.70 44.38
CA GLY A 398 4.33 -16.65 45.14
C GLY A 398 5.36 -15.99 46.06
N ASP A 399 5.86 -16.71 47.07
CA ASP A 399 6.94 -16.30 48.01
C ASP A 399 8.37 -16.41 47.42
N GLU A 400 8.48 -16.69 46.11
CA GLU A 400 9.76 -16.72 45.40
C GLU A 400 10.18 -15.30 44.96
N PRO A 401 11.49 -15.00 44.83
CA PRO A 401 11.93 -13.74 44.26
C PRO A 401 11.27 -13.56 42.88
N PRO A 402 10.73 -12.36 42.56
CA PRO A 402 10.02 -12.17 41.31
C PRO A 402 10.94 -12.50 40.13
N LEU A 403 10.53 -13.48 39.31
CA LEU A 403 11.21 -13.81 38.05
C LEU A 403 11.19 -12.65 37.05
N VAL A 404 10.37 -11.62 37.31
CA VAL A 404 10.21 -10.42 36.49
C VAL A 404 11.11 -9.31 37.01
N SER A 405 12.03 -8.83 36.16
CA SER A 405 12.86 -7.66 36.45
C SER A 405 11.99 -6.41 36.65
N LYS A 406 12.39 -5.56 37.59
CA LYS A 406 11.79 -4.22 37.78
C LYS A 406 11.99 -3.31 36.57
N THR A 407 12.99 -3.58 35.75
CA THR A 407 13.28 -2.86 34.50
C THR A 407 12.80 -3.63 33.27
N ALA A 408 11.92 -4.63 33.43
CA ALA A 408 11.38 -5.36 32.29
C ALA A 408 10.50 -4.46 31.41
N ALA A 409 10.53 -4.72 30.09
CA ALA A 409 9.76 -3.95 29.14
C ALA A 409 8.25 -3.99 29.48
N PRO A 410 7.57 -2.83 29.54
CA PRO A 410 6.14 -2.78 29.84
C PRO A 410 5.29 -3.57 28.84
N ARG A 411 4.11 -4.03 29.27
CA ARG A 411 3.17 -4.76 28.39
C ARG A 411 2.71 -3.94 27.19
N ASP A 412 2.77 -2.62 27.29
CA ASP A 412 2.28 -1.67 26.28
C ASP A 412 3.36 -1.14 25.35
N ARG A 413 4.47 -1.87 25.25
CA ARG A 413 5.48 -1.66 24.21
C ARG A 413 5.24 -2.65 23.06
N PRO A 414 5.08 -2.18 21.81
CA PRO A 414 5.04 -3.08 20.67
C PRO A 414 6.33 -3.90 20.58
N GLU A 415 6.19 -5.20 20.37
CA GLU A 415 7.32 -6.10 20.14
C GLU A 415 7.60 -6.19 18.64
N TRP A 416 8.87 -6.26 18.26
CA TRP A 416 9.28 -6.37 16.87
C TRP A 416 8.60 -7.56 16.19
N ILE A 417 7.96 -7.29 15.05
CA ILE A 417 7.43 -8.32 14.16
C ILE A 417 8.27 -8.40 12.87
N PRO A 418 8.51 -9.61 12.34
CA PRO A 418 9.29 -9.80 11.11
C PRO A 418 8.56 -9.33 9.85
N GLY A 419 7.26 -9.00 9.95
CA GLY A 419 6.43 -8.63 8.83
C GLY A 419 5.11 -9.39 8.83
N ALA A 420 4.01 -8.65 8.96
CA ALA A 420 2.65 -9.15 8.89
C ALA A 420 1.75 -8.20 8.08
N ILE A 421 0.65 -8.72 7.57
CA ILE A 421 -0.34 -7.96 6.81
C ILE A 421 -1.52 -7.68 7.72
N PHE A 422 -1.90 -6.41 7.81
CA PHE A 422 -2.99 -5.93 8.63
C PHE A 422 -4.08 -5.29 7.77
N ARG A 423 -5.33 -5.40 8.24
CA ARG A 423 -6.46 -4.68 7.68
C ARG A 423 -6.52 -3.29 8.29
N ALA A 424 -6.32 -2.27 7.47
CA ALA A 424 -6.51 -0.89 7.86
C ALA A 424 -7.82 -0.32 7.27
N THR A 425 -8.34 0.69 7.93
CA THR A 425 -9.55 1.43 7.58
C THR A 425 -9.18 2.77 6.94
N LEU A 426 -9.74 3.07 5.77
CA LEU A 426 -9.54 4.35 5.09
C LEU A 426 -10.68 5.32 5.40
N ASP A 427 -10.33 6.59 5.63
CA ASP A 427 -11.27 7.69 5.44
C ASP A 427 -11.38 7.97 3.94
N THR A 428 -12.42 7.46 3.27
CA THR A 428 -12.66 7.65 1.83
C THR A 428 -13.06 9.09 1.46
N THR A 429 -13.32 9.95 2.45
CA THR A 429 -13.61 11.36 2.24
C THR A 429 -12.34 12.22 2.22
N HIS A 430 -11.20 11.70 2.72
CA HIS A 430 -9.93 12.42 2.69
C HIS A 430 -9.31 12.45 1.28
N TRP A 431 -8.52 13.46 0.94
CA TRP A 431 -7.94 13.58 -0.42
C TRP A 431 -6.85 12.54 -0.69
N LEU A 432 -6.11 12.12 0.34
CA LEU A 432 -5.04 11.13 0.23
C LEU A 432 -5.56 9.77 -0.27
N THR A 433 -6.81 9.45 0.02
CA THR A 433 -7.47 8.17 -0.27
C THR A 433 -8.38 8.25 -1.51
N MET A 434 -8.30 9.33 -2.29
CA MET A 434 -9.02 9.43 -3.56
C MET A 434 -8.66 8.26 -4.49
N GLY A 435 -9.68 7.72 -5.16
CA GLY A 435 -9.51 6.62 -6.11
C GLY A 435 -9.54 5.22 -5.49
N TYR A 436 -9.70 5.09 -4.16
CA TYR A 436 -10.08 3.83 -3.53
C TYR A 436 -11.61 3.70 -3.48
N ASP A 437 -12.11 2.51 -3.80
CA ASP A 437 -13.54 2.17 -3.86
C ASP A 437 -14.05 1.45 -2.62
N ARG A 438 -13.14 1.10 -1.70
CA ARG A 438 -13.39 0.39 -0.44
C ARG A 438 -12.76 1.14 0.72
N ASP A 439 -13.37 1.01 1.89
CA ASP A 439 -12.93 1.60 3.15
C ASP A 439 -12.02 0.67 3.97
N ARG A 440 -11.61 -0.47 3.40
CA ARG A 440 -10.64 -1.41 3.98
C ARG A 440 -9.53 -1.70 2.99
N ILE A 441 -8.28 -1.72 3.47
CA ILE A 441 -7.09 -2.02 2.67
C ILE A 441 -6.10 -2.88 3.46
N PRO A 442 -5.44 -3.86 2.82
CA PRO A 442 -4.28 -4.54 3.39
C PRO A 442 -3.05 -3.62 3.41
N VAL A 443 -2.38 -3.52 4.55
CA VAL A 443 -1.09 -2.84 4.70
C VAL A 443 -0.07 -3.77 5.34
N PHE A 444 1.19 -3.64 4.96
CA PHE A 444 2.29 -4.42 5.52
C PHE A 444 2.96 -3.64 6.62
N ILE A 445 3.24 -4.30 7.75
CA ILE A 445 4.03 -3.71 8.83
C ILE A 445 5.08 -4.73 9.26
N ASP A 446 6.33 -4.29 9.25
CA ASP A 446 7.47 -4.90 9.91
C ASP A 446 8.05 -3.90 10.93
N GLY A 447 8.75 -4.40 11.94
CA GLY A 447 9.30 -3.56 13.01
C GLY A 447 8.49 -3.57 14.30
N ASP A 448 8.79 -2.62 15.18
CA ASP A 448 8.25 -2.48 16.55
C ASP A 448 7.64 -1.09 16.80
N THR A 449 7.29 -0.35 15.74
CA THR A 449 6.74 1.00 15.85
C THR A 449 5.30 1.03 15.37
N PHE A 450 4.39 1.52 16.22
CA PHE A 450 3.03 1.92 15.86
C PHE A 450 2.83 3.38 16.26
N TRP A 451 2.04 4.14 15.50
CA TRP A 451 1.76 5.55 15.81
C TRP A 451 0.37 5.75 16.38
N ARG A 452 0.30 6.42 17.53
CA ARG A 452 -0.96 7.04 17.97
C ARG A 452 -1.44 8.03 16.91
N PRO A 453 -2.77 8.17 16.72
CA PRO A 453 -3.32 9.14 15.78
C PRO A 453 -2.73 10.55 15.99
N SER A 454 -2.46 11.24 14.88
CA SER A 454 -2.12 12.66 14.90
C SER A 454 -3.22 13.46 15.59
N LYS A 455 -2.83 14.37 16.47
CA LYS A 455 -3.77 15.26 17.19
C LYS A 455 -4.11 16.51 16.37
N GLY A 456 -3.17 16.98 15.56
CA GLY A 456 -3.31 18.19 14.73
C GLY A 456 -3.75 17.93 13.30
N GLY A 457 -3.71 16.67 12.83
CA GLY A 457 -3.97 16.30 11.45
C GLY A 457 -5.11 15.33 11.21
N ALA A 458 -5.30 15.02 9.93
CA ALA A 458 -6.19 13.98 9.46
C ALA A 458 -5.50 12.61 9.57
N ASN A 459 -6.20 11.63 10.12
CA ASN A 459 -5.75 10.25 10.21
C ASN A 459 -6.40 9.44 9.08
N ALA A 460 -5.88 9.63 7.87
CA ALA A 460 -6.49 9.13 6.63
C ALA A 460 -6.58 7.59 6.57
N VAL A 461 -5.68 6.90 7.27
CA VAL A 461 -5.72 5.44 7.41
C VAL A 461 -5.46 5.05 8.86
N THR A 462 -6.34 4.23 9.45
CA THR A 462 -6.32 3.84 10.87
C THR A 462 -6.60 2.36 11.07
N PHE A 463 -6.29 1.83 12.25
CA PHE A 463 -6.64 0.48 12.66
C PHE A 463 -7.84 0.49 13.60
N SER A 464 -9.02 0.73 13.03
CA SER A 464 -10.27 0.94 13.79
C SER A 464 -11.14 -0.32 13.95
N ASP A 465 -10.80 -1.43 13.32
CA ASP A 465 -11.56 -2.69 13.39
C ASP A 465 -11.29 -3.50 14.67
N PRO A 466 -12.15 -4.45 15.08
CA PRO A 466 -11.89 -5.32 16.24
C PRO A 466 -10.56 -6.07 16.13
N VAL A 467 -9.88 -6.26 17.26
CA VAL A 467 -8.53 -6.87 17.38
C VAL A 467 -8.42 -8.19 16.59
N ASP A 468 -9.40 -9.07 16.77
CA ASP A 468 -9.42 -10.41 16.15
C ASP A 468 -9.57 -10.41 14.63
N SER A 469 -9.78 -9.24 14.03
CA SER A 469 -9.97 -9.06 12.59
C SER A 469 -8.92 -8.15 11.94
N LEU A 470 -8.00 -7.59 12.74
CA LEU A 470 -6.93 -6.73 12.23
C LEU A 470 -5.87 -7.52 11.48
N VAL A 471 -5.55 -8.73 11.90
CA VAL A 471 -4.49 -9.55 11.28
C VAL A 471 -5.04 -10.26 10.06
N LEU A 472 -4.53 -9.92 8.88
CA LEU A 472 -4.88 -10.59 7.62
C LEU A 472 -3.97 -11.79 7.34
N SER A 473 -2.69 -11.63 7.64
CA SER A 473 -1.67 -12.64 7.39
C SER A 473 -0.43 -12.41 8.25
N GLY A 474 0.28 -13.48 8.59
CA GLY A 474 1.60 -13.43 9.25
C GLY A 474 1.59 -13.72 10.74
N PHE A 475 2.79 -13.73 11.31
CA PHE A 475 3.02 -13.93 12.72
C PHE A 475 2.74 -12.65 13.50
N THR A 476 2.05 -12.78 14.63
CA THR A 476 1.84 -11.68 15.59
C THR A 476 2.01 -12.21 17.01
N TRP A 477 2.46 -11.33 17.91
CA TRP A 477 2.68 -11.69 19.30
C TRP A 477 1.36 -11.68 20.08
N PRO A 478 1.06 -12.74 20.85
CA PRO A 478 -0.17 -12.82 21.64
C PRO A 478 -0.18 -11.72 22.71
N ASP A 479 -1.35 -11.09 22.91
CA ASP A 479 -1.54 -9.98 23.87
C ASP A 479 -0.55 -8.80 23.67
N ASN A 480 -0.10 -8.58 22.44
CA ASN A 480 0.81 -7.48 22.11
C ASN A 480 0.46 -6.83 20.77
N THR A 481 0.80 -7.45 19.64
CA THR A 481 0.77 -6.79 18.33
C THR A 481 -0.61 -6.25 17.97
N ALA A 482 -1.63 -7.11 17.83
CA ALA A 482 -2.96 -6.67 17.39
C ALA A 482 -3.67 -5.79 18.44
N ARG A 483 -3.41 -6.04 19.75
CA ARG A 483 -3.95 -5.23 20.85
C ARG A 483 -3.39 -3.80 20.81
N LEU A 484 -2.09 -3.65 20.61
CA LEU A 484 -1.42 -2.33 20.57
C LEU A 484 -1.60 -1.62 19.24
N LEU A 485 -1.82 -2.35 18.15
CA LEU A 485 -2.13 -1.78 16.85
C LEU A 485 -3.55 -1.17 16.82
N LYS A 486 -4.49 -1.73 17.58
CA LYS A 486 -5.86 -1.20 17.65
C LYS A 486 -5.88 0.27 18.07
N GLY A 487 -6.56 1.11 17.28
CA GLY A 487 -6.70 2.54 17.55
C GLY A 487 -5.51 3.40 17.10
N THR A 488 -4.51 2.80 16.45
CA THR A 488 -3.35 3.50 15.88
C THR A 488 -3.63 4.00 14.46
N THR A 489 -2.73 4.83 13.92
CA THR A 489 -2.79 5.33 12.54
C THR A 489 -1.68 4.72 11.68
N TRP A 490 -2.03 4.40 10.44
CA TRP A 490 -1.07 3.99 9.41
C TRP A 490 -0.69 5.15 8.49
N ALA A 491 -1.61 6.08 8.20
CA ALA A 491 -1.30 7.27 7.41
C ALA A 491 -1.93 8.52 8.01
N ALA A 492 -1.12 9.56 8.19
CA ALA A 492 -1.51 10.84 8.74
C ALA A 492 -1.12 11.99 7.80
N VAL A 493 -1.94 13.04 7.78
CA VAL A 493 -1.68 14.27 7.02
C VAL A 493 -1.84 15.47 7.94
N GLU A 494 -0.79 16.27 8.08
CA GLU A 494 -0.80 17.53 8.83
C GLU A 494 -0.55 18.71 7.91
N ASN A 495 -1.39 19.74 8.03
CA ASN A 495 -1.16 20.99 7.34
C ASN A 495 -0.14 21.82 8.12
N GLN A 496 0.81 22.39 7.41
CA GLN A 496 1.87 23.23 7.97
C GLN A 496 1.96 24.49 7.10
N GLY A 497 1.43 25.61 7.60
CA GLY A 497 1.24 26.82 6.78
C GLY A 497 0.42 26.52 5.53
N SER A 498 0.97 26.83 4.36
CA SER A 498 0.36 26.51 3.07
C SER A 498 0.74 25.12 2.53
N GLY A 499 1.66 24.40 3.16
CA GLY A 499 2.07 23.06 2.73
C GLY A 499 1.55 21.96 3.63
N ARG A 500 2.10 20.76 3.43
CA ARG A 500 1.59 19.53 4.05
C ARG A 500 2.72 18.57 4.42
N VAL A 501 2.47 17.77 5.45
CA VAL A 501 3.30 16.65 5.86
C VAL A 501 2.44 15.40 5.78
N VAL A 502 2.82 14.46 4.92
CA VAL A 502 2.13 13.19 4.69
C VAL A 502 3.03 12.07 5.20
N LEU A 503 2.58 11.33 6.19
CA LEU A 503 3.35 10.26 6.82
C LEU A 503 2.67 8.92 6.65
N PHE A 504 3.47 7.89 6.36
CA PHE A 504 3.07 6.49 6.32
C PHE A 504 3.87 5.70 7.35
N LEU A 505 3.19 4.92 8.20
CA LEU A 505 3.78 4.17 9.30
C LEU A 505 4.84 3.18 8.83
N SER A 506 4.62 2.59 7.66
CA SER A 506 5.55 1.70 6.98
C SER A 506 5.65 2.08 5.51
N ASP A 507 6.67 1.57 4.82
CA ASP A 507 6.89 1.86 3.40
C ASP A 507 5.69 1.36 2.55
N PRO A 508 4.95 2.26 1.87
CA PRO A 508 3.80 1.87 1.04
C PRO A 508 4.20 1.02 -0.18
N LEU A 509 5.50 0.93 -0.48
CA LEU A 509 6.09 0.23 -1.61
C LEU A 509 6.97 -0.95 -1.19
N PHE A 510 6.85 -1.45 0.06
CA PHE A 510 7.71 -2.52 0.59
C PHE A 510 8.11 -3.56 -0.46
N ARG A 511 9.42 -3.78 -0.62
CA ARG A 511 10.03 -4.70 -1.62
C ARG A 511 9.66 -4.46 -3.08
N ALA A 512 9.13 -3.29 -3.41
CA ALA A 512 8.56 -2.97 -4.69
C ALA A 512 7.52 -3.99 -5.21
N PHE A 513 6.89 -4.81 -4.35
CA PHE A 513 5.76 -5.66 -4.75
C PHE A 513 4.46 -5.25 -4.07
N TRP A 514 4.53 -4.41 -3.04
CA TRP A 514 3.36 -3.75 -2.49
C TRP A 514 2.87 -2.66 -3.46
N ARG A 515 1.63 -2.79 -3.90
CA ARG A 515 1.00 -1.95 -4.92
C ARG A 515 -0.35 -1.40 -4.48
N GLY A 516 -1.03 -2.07 -3.55
CA GLY A 516 -2.29 -1.63 -2.97
C GLY A 516 -2.21 -0.22 -2.39
N PRO A 517 -1.29 0.06 -1.45
CA PRO A 517 -1.12 1.40 -0.85
C PRO A 517 -0.46 2.44 -1.77
N ALA A 518 0.16 2.03 -2.89
CA ALA A 518 0.97 2.91 -3.74
C ALA A 518 0.18 4.08 -4.34
N LYS A 519 -1.14 3.94 -4.54
CA LYS A 519 -1.99 5.04 -5.02
C LYS A 519 -2.00 6.22 -4.05
N MET A 520 -1.95 5.98 -2.72
CA MET A 520 -1.84 7.06 -1.73
C MET A 520 -0.54 7.84 -1.89
N LEU A 521 0.57 7.19 -2.24
CA LEU A 521 1.82 7.87 -2.57
C LEU A 521 1.65 8.74 -3.83
N THR A 522 1.05 8.21 -4.90
CA THR A 522 0.81 9.02 -6.11
C THR A 522 -0.13 10.20 -5.86
N ASN A 523 -1.13 10.04 -5.00
CA ASN A 523 -2.01 11.13 -4.55
C ASN A 523 -1.21 12.18 -3.77
N ALA A 524 -0.32 11.76 -2.85
CA ALA A 524 0.53 12.67 -2.09
C ALA A 524 1.43 13.52 -3.00
N ILE A 525 1.98 12.94 -4.06
CA ILE A 525 2.85 13.64 -5.01
C ILE A 525 2.05 14.57 -5.95
N LEU A 526 0.90 14.12 -6.47
CA LEU A 526 0.11 14.88 -7.45
C LEU A 526 -0.80 15.95 -6.83
N ILE A 527 -1.38 15.67 -5.66
CA ILE A 527 -2.46 16.46 -5.03
C ILE A 527 -1.98 17.14 -3.73
N GLY A 528 -0.88 16.67 -3.16
CA GLY A 528 -0.28 17.24 -1.95
C GLY A 528 0.27 18.67 -2.10
N PRO A 529 1.03 18.98 -3.17
CA PRO A 529 1.64 20.30 -3.35
C PRO A 529 0.60 21.41 -3.52
N ASN A 530 0.87 22.59 -2.95
CA ASN A 530 0.07 23.80 -3.15
C ASN A 530 0.84 24.91 -3.90
N ARG A 531 1.98 24.59 -4.51
CA ARG A 531 2.79 25.51 -5.33
C ARG A 531 3.53 24.81 -6.44
#